data_AF-A0A218X3S2-F1
#
_entry.id   AF-A0A218X3S2-F1
#
_cell.length_a   1.000
_cell.length_b   1.000
_cell.length_c   1.000
_cell.angle_alpha   90.00
_cell.angle_beta   90.00
_cell.angle_gamma   90.00
#
_symmetry.space_group_name_H-M   'P 1'
#
loop_
_entity.id
_entity.type
_entity.pdbx_description
1 polymer ?
#
loop_
_entity_poly.entity_id
_entity_poly.type
_entity_poly.pdbx_seq_one_letter_code
_entity_poly.pdbx_strand_id
1 'polypeptide(L)'
;MVHSLTPSLKLDVQKPEKTPTRCSSDSSSSKELTFKPSRRRKSVSNIESANLASETPSSEDVEMAKQSLRECLLSFFHLGMKDKLSLALSTLSSFANQTGLSPDQQRKVQALWTHFDDFVSAFETFEEENPNFLMEKLEMDKTVATTEQNLETQDSYKKSMKDLDEEEEGLTRQLEGVKTKKMKLTSDWDALRTEMKEAESKCEIQECKLRSAAAAKMRAEERRNSSVVAWLELKALFT
;
A
#
# COMPACT_ATOMS: atom_id res chain seq x y z
N MET A 1 11.62 -49.10 -11.20
CA MET A 1 12.02 -48.38 -9.97
C MET A 1 12.95 -47.26 -10.36
N VAL A 2 12.45 -46.04 -10.44
CA VAL A 2 13.24 -44.84 -10.73
C VAL A 2 12.83 -43.83 -9.67
N HIS A 3 13.70 -43.59 -8.69
CA HIS A 3 13.48 -42.57 -7.67
C HIS A 3 14.17 -41.28 -8.13
N SER A 4 13.38 -40.32 -8.60
CA SER A 4 13.82 -38.94 -8.77
C SER A 4 13.59 -38.19 -7.45
N LEU A 5 14.67 -37.88 -6.76
CA LEU A 5 14.70 -36.99 -5.59
C LEU A 5 14.70 -35.54 -6.07
N THR A 6 13.61 -34.81 -5.81
CA THR A 6 13.56 -33.35 -5.88
C THR A 6 13.91 -32.76 -4.50
N PRO A 7 14.74 -31.70 -4.40
CA PRO A 7 15.02 -31.07 -3.12
C PRO A 7 13.91 -30.06 -2.75
N SER A 8 13.45 -30.13 -1.49
CA SER A 8 12.56 -29.16 -0.86
C SER A 8 13.28 -27.83 -0.62
N LEU A 9 12.75 -26.75 -1.19
CA LEU A 9 13.09 -25.39 -0.77
C LEU A 9 12.19 -25.00 0.42
N LYS A 10 12.78 -24.89 1.61
CA LYS A 10 12.15 -24.22 2.75
C LYS A 10 12.27 -22.72 2.54
N LEU A 11 11.14 -22.04 2.40
CA LEU A 11 11.03 -20.59 2.54
C LEU A 11 10.75 -20.30 4.02
N ASP A 12 11.78 -19.83 4.73
CA ASP A 12 11.63 -19.24 6.05
C ASP A 12 10.90 -17.89 5.91
N VAL A 13 9.65 -17.85 6.38
CA VAL A 13 8.90 -16.61 6.55
C VAL A 13 9.38 -15.96 7.83
N GLN A 14 10.22 -14.94 7.68
CA GLN A 14 10.71 -14.13 8.78
C GLN A 14 9.57 -13.21 9.26
N LYS A 15 9.17 -13.40 10.51
CA LYS A 15 8.19 -12.59 11.24
C LYS A 15 8.81 -11.25 11.63
N PRO A 16 8.17 -10.09 11.41
CA PRO A 16 8.71 -8.83 11.92
C PRO A 16 8.44 -8.71 13.43
N GLU A 17 9.54 -8.55 14.18
CA GLU A 17 9.57 -8.16 15.59
C GLU A 17 8.94 -6.77 15.78
N LYS A 18 8.12 -6.65 16.83
CA LYS A 18 7.72 -5.37 17.40
C LYS A 18 8.80 -4.92 18.38
N THR A 19 9.31 -3.71 18.21
CA THR A 19 10.01 -2.98 19.29
C THR A 19 9.54 -1.52 19.33
N PRO A 20 9.44 -0.93 20.54
CA PRO A 20 8.82 0.36 20.75
C PRO A 20 9.83 1.49 20.57
N THR A 21 9.48 2.52 19.79
CA THR A 21 10.29 3.74 19.69
C THR A 21 9.98 4.63 20.87
N ARG A 22 10.92 4.65 21.82
CA ARG A 22 11.02 5.63 22.90
C ARG A 22 11.78 6.83 22.37
N CYS A 23 11.20 8.03 22.42
CA CYS A 23 11.93 9.26 22.15
C CYS A 23 12.98 9.48 23.24
N SER A 24 14.26 9.53 22.85
CA SER A 24 15.33 10.11 23.65
C SER A 24 16.11 11.09 22.77
N SER A 25 16.08 12.34 23.22
CA SER A 25 17.06 13.37 22.88
C SER A 25 18.45 12.89 23.31
N ASP A 26 19.47 13.10 22.47
CA ASP A 26 20.74 13.64 22.92
C ASP A 26 21.63 14.06 21.75
N SER A 27 22.48 15.01 22.12
CA SER A 27 23.20 16.02 21.36
C SER A 27 24.53 15.58 20.72
N SER A 28 24.92 16.38 19.73
CA SER A 28 26.29 16.79 19.37
C SER A 28 27.24 15.78 18.72
N SER A 29 27.52 15.99 17.43
CA SER A 29 28.90 16.14 16.94
C SER A 29 28.90 16.68 15.51
N SER A 30 29.46 17.87 15.29
CA SER A 30 29.96 18.26 13.97
C SER A 30 31.23 19.08 14.12
N LYS A 31 32.28 18.54 13.52
CA LYS A 31 33.66 19.01 13.58
C LYS A 31 33.85 20.20 12.64
N GLU A 32 34.62 21.17 13.12
CA GLU A 32 35.21 22.23 12.32
C GLU A 32 35.97 21.66 11.11
N LEU A 33 35.73 22.24 9.94
CA LEU A 33 36.75 22.36 8.90
C LEU A 33 36.68 23.76 8.30
N THR A 34 37.78 24.47 8.55
CA THR A 34 38.18 25.79 8.06
C THR A 34 38.11 25.93 6.54
N PHE A 35 37.51 27.02 6.05
CA PHE A 35 37.88 27.61 4.75
C PHE A 35 37.77 29.15 4.81
N LYS A 36 38.91 29.84 4.62
CA LYS A 36 38.99 31.28 4.37
C LYS A 36 38.73 31.56 2.89
N PRO A 37 38.22 32.75 2.55
CA PRO A 37 38.83 33.51 1.48
C PRO A 37 39.23 34.92 1.91
N SER A 38 40.48 35.23 1.60
CA SER A 38 41.09 36.55 1.56
C SER A 38 40.62 37.31 0.33
N ARG A 39 40.12 38.53 0.49
CA ARG A 39 40.19 39.55 -0.58
C ARG A 39 40.39 40.95 -0.01
N ARG A 40 41.65 41.34 -0.05
CA ARG A 40 42.21 42.67 0.21
C ARG A 40 41.72 43.63 -0.87
N ARG A 41 40.94 44.66 -0.52
CA ARG A 41 40.84 45.91 -1.28
C ARG A 41 41.34 47.05 -0.41
N LYS A 42 42.38 47.72 -0.88
CA LYS A 42 42.87 48.99 -0.34
C LYS A 42 41.94 50.10 -0.85
N SER A 43 41.53 51.00 0.02
CA SER A 43 41.24 52.39 -0.34
C SER A 43 41.56 53.25 0.87
N VAL A 44 42.69 53.97 0.79
CA VAL A 44 43.01 55.10 1.65
C VAL A 44 42.69 56.34 0.84
N SER A 45 41.80 57.17 1.35
CA SER A 45 41.94 58.63 1.28
C SER A 45 40.93 59.28 2.22
N ASN A 46 41.49 59.93 3.24
CA ASN A 46 40.84 60.90 4.10
C ASN A 46 40.05 61.92 3.29
N ILE A 47 38.82 62.19 3.72
CA ILE A 47 38.24 63.52 3.70
C ILE A 47 37.70 63.76 5.11
N GLU A 48 38.46 64.51 5.90
CA GLU A 48 37.92 65.30 6.99
C GLU A 48 36.98 66.34 6.40
N SER A 49 35.74 66.32 6.87
CA SER A 49 34.81 67.45 6.96
C SER A 49 33.51 66.86 7.47
N ALA A 50 32.79 67.41 8.41
CA ALA A 50 32.96 68.46 9.39
C ALA A 50 31.68 68.30 10.24
N ASN A 51 31.75 68.54 11.55
CA ASN A 51 30.60 68.95 12.39
C ASN A 51 29.24 68.27 12.11
N LEU A 52 28.92 67.18 12.81
CA LEU A 52 27.52 66.93 13.16
C LEU A 52 27.27 67.63 14.49
N ALA A 53 26.97 68.92 14.36
CA ALA A 53 26.25 69.68 15.37
C ALA A 53 24.94 68.95 15.69
N SER A 54 24.39 69.25 16.87
CA SER A 54 23.01 68.93 17.21
C SER A 54 22.07 69.64 16.23
N GLU A 55 21.82 69.04 15.07
CA GLU A 55 20.70 69.45 14.22
C GLU A 55 19.43 68.91 14.88
N THR A 56 18.75 69.79 15.60
CA THR A 56 17.31 69.63 15.79
C THR A 56 16.69 69.47 14.39
N PRO A 57 16.04 68.35 14.08
CA PRO A 57 15.42 68.12 12.79
C PRO A 57 14.37 69.19 12.51
N SER A 58 14.18 69.48 11.23
CA SER A 58 13.22 70.48 10.76
C SER A 58 11.78 70.07 11.13
N SER A 59 10.88 71.04 11.27
CA SER A 59 9.44 70.77 11.36
C SER A 59 8.92 69.95 10.17
N GLU A 60 9.58 70.04 9.03
CA GLU A 60 9.28 69.26 7.82
C GLU A 60 9.63 67.78 7.97
N ASP A 61 10.77 67.47 8.60
CA ASP A 61 11.22 66.09 8.85
C ASP A 61 10.24 65.35 9.79
N VAL A 62 9.69 66.08 10.75
CA VAL A 62 8.69 65.55 11.70
C VAL A 62 7.36 65.26 11.01
N GLU A 63 6.89 66.12 10.10
CA GLU A 63 5.68 65.85 9.30
C GLU A 63 5.90 64.71 8.31
N MET A 64 7.07 64.61 7.68
CA MET A 64 7.44 63.46 6.84
C MET A 64 7.49 62.15 7.63
N ALA A 65 7.99 62.17 8.87
CA ALA A 65 8.00 61.00 9.74
C ALA A 65 6.58 60.55 10.12
N LYS A 66 5.66 61.50 10.40
CA LYS A 66 4.24 61.18 10.63
C LYS A 66 3.59 60.56 9.40
N GLN A 67 3.84 61.13 8.23
CA GLN A 67 3.29 60.63 6.97
C GLN A 67 3.84 59.24 6.65
N SER A 68 5.15 59.03 6.84
CA SER A 68 5.80 57.72 6.66
C SER A 68 5.28 56.67 7.63
N LEU A 69 5.06 57.04 8.90
CA LEU A 69 4.42 56.15 9.88
C LEU A 69 3.00 55.78 9.47
N ARG A 70 2.20 56.75 8.99
CA ARG A 70 0.84 56.49 8.48
C ARG A 70 0.86 55.52 7.30
N GLU A 71 1.77 55.72 6.36
CA GLU A 71 1.93 54.81 5.21
C GLU A 71 2.34 53.39 5.66
N CYS A 72 3.26 53.28 6.61
CA CYS A 72 3.66 51.99 7.18
C CYS A 72 2.51 51.28 7.92
N LEU A 73 1.63 52.04 8.60
CA LEU A 73 0.49 51.50 9.34
C LEU A 73 -0.72 51.16 8.46
N LEU A 74 -0.85 51.78 7.28
CA LEU A 74 -1.92 51.48 6.32
C LEU A 74 -1.64 50.23 5.49
N SER A 75 -0.38 49.83 5.38
CA SER A 75 0.04 48.57 4.76
C SER A 75 0.14 47.46 5.80
N PHE A 76 -0.03 46.21 5.38
CA PHE A 76 0.45 45.07 6.17
C PHE A 76 1.94 45.24 6.41
N PHE A 77 2.39 45.08 7.65
CA PHE A 77 3.81 45.16 7.96
C PHE A 77 4.55 44.11 7.14
N HIS A 78 5.50 44.56 6.34
CA HIS A 78 6.40 43.73 5.57
C HIS A 78 7.80 44.17 5.96
N LEU A 79 8.71 43.22 6.13
CA LEU A 79 10.12 43.49 6.42
C LEU A 79 10.78 44.54 5.51
N GLY A 80 10.33 44.71 4.25
CA GLY A 80 10.81 45.77 3.35
C GLY A 80 10.45 47.20 3.79
N MET A 81 9.56 47.37 4.77
CA MET A 81 9.22 48.65 5.39
C MET A 81 9.92 48.87 6.74
N LYS A 82 10.71 47.90 7.22
CA LYS A 82 11.45 47.96 8.49
C LYS A 82 12.27 49.25 8.61
N ASP A 83 13.05 49.59 7.59
CA ASP A 83 13.93 50.76 7.63
C ASP A 83 13.13 52.07 7.65
N LYS A 84 12.02 52.13 6.89
CA LYS A 84 11.11 53.29 6.90
C LYS A 84 10.38 53.44 8.23
N LEU A 85 9.91 52.33 8.81
CA LEU A 85 9.22 52.33 10.09
C LEU A 85 10.19 52.66 11.23
N SER A 86 11.41 52.13 11.19
CA SER A 86 12.48 52.42 12.14
C SER A 86 12.83 53.91 12.13
N LEU A 87 13.04 54.48 10.94
CA LEU A 87 13.34 55.89 10.78
C LEU A 87 12.19 56.79 11.29
N ALA A 88 10.94 56.43 10.95
CA ALA A 88 9.77 57.18 11.41
C ALA A 88 9.57 57.11 12.93
N LEU A 89 9.71 55.93 13.54
CA LEU A 89 9.55 55.75 14.98
C LEU A 89 10.70 56.38 15.78
N SER A 90 11.94 56.27 15.30
CA SER A 90 13.11 56.92 15.89
C SER A 90 12.95 58.44 15.93
N THR A 91 12.51 59.03 14.81
CA THR A 91 12.30 60.48 14.68
C THR A 91 11.16 60.95 15.58
N LEU A 92 10.03 60.24 15.60
CA LEU A 92 8.88 60.62 16.43
C LEU A 92 9.12 60.38 17.93
N SER A 93 9.92 59.37 18.30
CA SER A 93 10.30 59.09 19.70
C SER A 93 11.34 60.10 20.22
N SER A 94 12.33 60.49 19.41
CA SER A 94 13.41 61.40 19.82
C SER A 94 12.95 62.86 19.91
N PHE A 95 11.93 63.24 19.12
CA PHE A 95 11.45 64.62 19.03
C PHE A 95 10.00 64.79 19.49
N ALA A 96 9.51 63.86 20.33
CA ALA A 96 8.14 63.79 20.81
C ALA A 96 7.56 65.17 21.23
N ASN A 97 8.31 65.99 21.95
CA ASN A 97 7.86 67.31 22.45
C ASN A 97 7.63 68.37 21.34
N GLN A 98 8.18 68.18 20.15
CA GLN A 98 8.05 69.08 18.99
C GLN A 98 7.07 68.53 17.93
N THR A 99 6.54 67.32 18.14
CA THR A 99 5.80 66.59 17.11
C THR A 99 4.30 66.89 17.05
N GLY A 100 3.73 67.74 17.91
CA GLY A 100 2.27 67.96 17.93
C GLY A 100 1.44 66.69 18.13
N LEU A 101 2.07 65.58 18.57
CA LEU A 101 1.41 64.33 18.93
C LEU A 101 0.73 64.49 20.29
N SER A 102 -0.39 63.81 20.47
CA SER A 102 -1.01 63.73 21.80
C SER A 102 -0.10 62.96 22.79
N PRO A 103 -0.20 63.23 24.10
CA PRO A 103 0.58 62.50 25.11
C PRO A 103 0.41 60.98 25.04
N ASP A 104 -0.77 60.51 24.62
CA ASP A 104 -1.05 59.08 24.48
C ASP A 104 -0.37 58.46 23.25
N GLN A 105 -0.32 59.20 22.14
CA GLN A 105 0.43 58.80 20.94
C GLN A 105 1.94 58.78 21.19
N GLN A 106 2.47 59.79 21.88
CA GLN A 106 3.88 59.82 22.27
C GLN A 106 4.25 58.58 23.09
N ARG A 107 3.43 58.21 24.08
CA ARG A 107 3.66 57.03 24.92
C ARG A 107 3.67 55.74 24.10
N LYS A 108 2.77 55.61 23.12
CA LYS A 108 2.68 54.41 22.25
C LYS A 108 3.82 54.33 21.24
N VAL A 109 4.21 55.45 20.64
CA VAL A 109 5.37 55.53 19.74
C VAL A 109 6.64 55.16 20.50
N GLN A 110 6.81 55.71 21.71
CA GLN A 110 7.95 55.40 22.55
C GLN A 110 7.98 53.93 22.98
N ALA A 111 6.84 53.37 23.39
CA ALA A 111 6.74 51.95 23.76
C ALA A 111 7.02 51.00 22.58
N LEU A 112 6.55 51.34 21.37
CA LEU A 112 6.85 50.55 20.17
C LEU A 112 8.33 50.68 19.77
N TRP A 113 8.91 51.87 19.90
CA TRP A 113 10.32 52.11 19.62
C TRP A 113 11.23 51.36 20.60
N THR A 114 10.90 51.32 21.90
CA THR A 114 11.68 50.59 22.91
C THR A 114 11.70 49.07 22.69
N HIS A 115 10.68 48.53 22.01
CA HIS A 115 10.57 47.10 21.69
C HIS A 115 10.67 46.83 20.18
N PHE A 116 11.24 47.77 19.42
CA PHE A 116 11.22 47.69 17.96
C PHE A 116 12.02 46.51 17.44
N ASP A 117 13.20 46.25 18.03
CA ASP A 117 14.04 45.13 17.62
C ASP A 117 13.37 43.78 17.93
N ASP A 118 12.71 43.65 19.09
CA ASP A 118 11.93 42.45 19.45
C ASP A 118 10.74 42.26 18.49
N PHE A 119 10.04 43.34 18.16
CA PHE A 119 8.92 43.34 17.21
C PHE A 119 9.37 42.89 15.81
N VAL A 120 10.47 43.45 15.31
CA VAL A 120 11.02 43.09 14.01
C VAL A 120 11.51 41.65 14.04
N SER A 121 12.25 41.24 15.08
CA SER A 121 12.76 39.87 15.21
C SER A 121 11.62 38.85 15.21
N ALA A 122 10.52 39.10 15.93
CA ALA A 122 9.37 38.20 15.94
C ALA A 122 8.74 38.04 14.54
N PHE A 123 8.73 39.12 13.75
CA PHE A 123 8.23 39.09 12.38
C PHE A 123 9.20 38.37 11.43
N GLU A 124 10.51 38.58 11.59
CA GLU A 124 11.55 37.86 10.84
C GLU A 124 11.48 36.35 11.10
N THR A 125 11.35 35.95 12.36
CA THR A 125 11.16 34.54 12.76
C THR A 125 9.89 33.95 12.16
N PHE A 126 8.77 34.67 12.18
CA PHE A 126 7.53 34.19 11.57
C PHE A 126 7.66 33.98 10.06
N GLU A 127 8.22 34.95 9.33
CA GLU A 127 8.41 34.87 7.87
C GLU A 127 9.38 33.74 7.48
N GLU A 128 10.36 33.43 8.33
CA GLU A 128 11.30 32.32 8.12
C GLU A 128 10.68 30.95 8.45
N GLU A 129 9.94 30.83 9.55
CA GLU A 129 9.41 29.55 10.04
C GLU A 129 8.09 29.14 9.39
N ASN A 130 7.22 30.09 9.04
CA ASN A 130 5.91 29.81 8.46
C ASN A 130 5.96 28.98 7.15
N PRO A 131 6.83 29.25 6.15
CA PRO A 131 6.91 28.40 4.97
C PRO A 131 7.39 26.98 5.28
N ASN A 132 8.30 26.81 6.25
CA ASN A 132 8.74 25.50 6.71
C ASN A 132 7.60 24.73 7.38
N PHE A 133 6.84 25.39 8.25
CA PHE A 133 5.65 24.80 8.88
C PHE A 133 4.61 24.37 7.83
N LEU A 134 4.31 25.21 6.85
CA LEU A 134 3.35 24.89 5.79
C LEU A 134 3.82 23.73 4.91
N MET A 135 5.12 23.65 4.63
CA MET A 135 5.73 22.54 3.90
C MET A 135 5.61 21.23 4.69
N GLU A 136 5.96 21.24 5.98
CA GLU A 136 5.90 20.07 6.84
C GLU A 136 4.45 19.59 7.04
N LYS A 137 3.51 20.52 7.19
CA LYS A 137 2.07 20.21 7.23
C LYS A 137 1.60 19.54 5.94
N LEU A 138 2.02 20.04 4.78
CA LEU A 138 1.64 19.45 3.49
C LEU A 138 2.19 18.02 3.33
N GLU A 139 3.45 17.78 3.72
CA GLU A 139 4.02 16.43 3.67
C GLU A 139 3.32 15.50 4.67
N MET A 140 2.99 15.99 5.88
CA MET A 140 2.19 15.24 6.85
C MET A 140 0.83 14.84 6.24
N ASP A 141 0.06 15.78 5.69
CA ASP A 141 -1.24 15.51 5.08
C ASP A 141 -1.14 14.46 3.96
N LYS A 142 -0.09 14.54 3.15
CA LYS A 142 0.19 13.54 2.10
C LYS A 142 0.53 12.16 2.67
N THR A 143 1.33 12.09 3.74
CA THR A 143 1.65 10.82 4.39
C THR A 143 0.42 10.18 5.05
N VAL A 144 -0.46 10.98 5.65
CA VAL A 144 -1.73 10.53 6.21
C VAL A 144 -2.62 9.96 5.11
N ALA A 145 -2.84 10.71 4.02
CA ALA A 145 -3.65 10.24 2.90
C ALA A 145 -3.11 8.93 2.28
N THR A 146 -1.79 8.84 2.12
CA THR A 146 -1.14 7.62 1.62
C THR A 146 -1.34 6.44 2.58
N THR A 147 -1.27 6.69 3.89
CA THR A 147 -1.46 5.66 4.92
C THR A 147 -2.90 5.16 4.95
N GLU A 148 -3.88 6.06 4.86
CA GLU A 148 -5.30 5.72 4.77
C GLU A 148 -5.60 4.86 3.54
N GLN A 149 -5.08 5.25 2.36
CA GLN A 149 -5.23 4.46 1.14
C GLN A 149 -4.59 3.06 1.26
N ASN A 150 -3.43 2.97 1.90
CA ASN A 150 -2.76 1.69 2.13
C ASN A 150 -3.57 0.77 3.07
N LEU A 151 -4.18 1.33 4.13
CA LEU A 151 -5.05 0.58 5.04
C LEU A 151 -6.30 0.07 4.33
N GLU A 152 -6.95 0.90 3.51
CA GLU A 152 -8.10 0.48 2.71
C GLU A 152 -7.72 -0.64 1.72
N THR A 153 -6.56 -0.51 1.08
CA THR A 153 -6.04 -1.55 0.19
C THR A 153 -5.74 -2.85 0.95
N GLN A 154 -5.15 -2.75 2.15
CA GLN A 154 -4.88 -3.91 3.00
C GLN A 154 -6.17 -4.63 3.39
N ASP A 155 -7.22 -3.90 3.76
CA ASP A 155 -8.52 -4.48 4.11
C ASP A 155 -9.17 -5.17 2.91
N SER A 156 -9.08 -4.57 1.72
CA SER A 156 -9.53 -5.17 0.47
C SER A 156 -8.81 -6.49 0.17
N TYR A 157 -7.48 -6.53 0.30
CA TYR A 157 -6.69 -7.75 0.12
C TYR A 157 -7.03 -8.80 1.16
N LYS A 158 -7.22 -8.42 2.43
CA LYS A 158 -7.62 -9.34 3.49
C LYS A 158 -8.96 -9.99 3.20
N LYS A 159 -9.94 -9.22 2.72
CA LYS A 159 -11.23 -9.75 2.28
C LYS A 159 -11.07 -10.73 1.12
N SER A 160 -10.31 -10.33 0.10
CA SER A 160 -10.07 -11.17 -1.09
C SER A 160 -9.38 -12.49 -0.74
N MET A 161 -8.40 -12.47 0.18
CA MET A 161 -7.76 -13.69 0.68
C MET A 161 -8.76 -14.62 1.38
N LYS A 162 -9.66 -14.08 2.20
CA LYS A 162 -10.72 -14.87 2.85
C LYS A 162 -11.67 -15.50 1.84
N ASP A 163 -12.06 -14.75 0.81
CA ASP A 163 -12.94 -15.25 -0.25
C ASP A 163 -12.24 -16.39 -1.04
N LEU A 164 -10.92 -16.28 -1.28
CA LEU A 164 -10.11 -17.33 -1.89
C LEU A 164 -10.00 -18.58 -1.01
N ASP A 165 -9.81 -18.43 0.31
CA ASP A 165 -9.78 -19.55 1.24
C ASP A 165 -11.12 -20.32 1.21
N GLU A 166 -12.24 -19.61 1.17
CA GLU A 166 -13.58 -20.21 1.06
C GLU A 166 -13.79 -20.95 -0.28
N GLU A 167 -13.29 -20.40 -1.39
CA GLU A 167 -13.30 -21.05 -2.71
C GLU A 167 -12.43 -22.31 -2.72
N GLU A 168 -11.22 -22.27 -2.15
CA GLU A 168 -10.31 -23.41 -2.05
C GLU A 168 -10.93 -24.56 -1.26
N GLU A 169 -11.55 -24.28 -0.11
CA GLU A 169 -12.30 -25.28 0.65
C GLU A 169 -13.44 -25.89 -0.16
N GLY A 170 -14.19 -25.05 -0.88
CA GLY A 170 -15.30 -25.49 -1.73
C GLY A 170 -14.84 -26.45 -2.84
N LEU A 171 -13.75 -26.10 -3.53
CA LEU A 171 -13.13 -26.93 -4.57
C LEU A 171 -12.59 -28.24 -4.00
N THR A 172 -11.99 -28.20 -2.81
CA THR A 172 -11.47 -29.40 -2.13
C THR A 172 -12.58 -30.40 -1.84
N ARG A 173 -13.72 -29.93 -1.29
CA ARG A 173 -14.91 -30.79 -1.05
C ARG A 173 -15.46 -31.39 -2.34
N GLN A 174 -15.51 -30.62 -3.43
CA GLN A 174 -15.94 -31.12 -4.73
C GLN A 174 -14.99 -32.19 -5.27
N LEU A 175 -13.68 -31.99 -5.14
CA LEU A 175 -12.66 -32.95 -5.57
C LEU A 175 -12.79 -34.27 -4.81
N GLU A 176 -13.01 -34.23 -3.50
CA GLU A 176 -13.27 -35.42 -2.69
C GLU A 176 -14.55 -36.15 -3.14
N GLY A 177 -15.62 -35.41 -3.43
CA GLY A 177 -16.85 -35.97 -3.98
C GLY A 177 -16.63 -36.68 -5.32
N VAL A 178 -15.85 -36.09 -6.22
CA VAL A 178 -15.48 -36.71 -7.51
C VAL A 178 -14.62 -37.96 -7.32
N LYS A 179 -13.64 -37.92 -6.41
CA LYS A 179 -12.79 -39.08 -6.09
C LYS A 179 -13.63 -40.26 -5.59
N THR A 180 -14.58 -40.02 -4.69
CA THR A 180 -15.49 -41.05 -4.18
C THR A 180 -16.36 -41.65 -5.29
N LYS A 181 -16.94 -40.80 -6.16
CA LYS A 181 -17.72 -41.26 -7.32
C LYS A 181 -16.89 -42.12 -8.27
N LYS A 182 -15.65 -41.71 -8.55
CA LYS A 182 -14.71 -42.47 -9.39
C LYS A 182 -14.39 -43.84 -8.76
N MET A 183 -14.10 -43.89 -7.46
CA MET A 183 -13.82 -45.14 -6.76
C MET A 183 -15.01 -46.10 -6.83
N LYS A 184 -16.23 -45.60 -6.59
CA LYS A 184 -17.45 -46.41 -6.73
C LYS A 184 -17.60 -46.94 -8.16
N LEU A 185 -17.46 -46.08 -9.17
CA LEU A 185 -17.61 -46.49 -10.56
C LEU A 185 -16.59 -47.55 -10.98
N THR A 186 -15.34 -47.45 -10.50
CA THR A 186 -14.32 -48.49 -10.73
C THR A 186 -14.75 -49.81 -10.11
N SER A 187 -15.26 -49.80 -8.88
CA SER A 187 -15.77 -51.01 -8.21
C SER A 187 -16.96 -51.62 -8.96
N ASP A 188 -17.92 -50.80 -9.38
CA ASP A 188 -19.10 -51.24 -10.14
C ASP A 188 -18.69 -51.85 -11.49
N TRP A 189 -17.69 -51.25 -12.15
CA TRP A 189 -17.14 -51.76 -13.40
C TRP A 189 -16.44 -53.11 -13.25
N ASP A 190 -15.66 -53.30 -12.18
CA ASP A 190 -14.99 -54.58 -11.92
C ASP A 190 -16.00 -55.68 -11.55
N ALA A 191 -17.04 -55.36 -10.78
CA ALA A 191 -18.14 -56.28 -10.49
C ALA A 191 -18.86 -56.71 -11.78
N LEU A 192 -19.24 -55.75 -12.63
CA LEU A 192 -19.88 -56.04 -13.92
C LEU A 192 -19.00 -56.92 -14.81
N ARG A 193 -17.69 -56.65 -14.85
CA ARG A 193 -16.73 -57.47 -15.59
C ARG A 193 -16.68 -58.91 -15.08
N THR A 194 -16.75 -59.12 -13.76
CA THR A 194 -16.79 -60.48 -13.19
C THR A 194 -18.09 -61.20 -13.53
N GLU A 195 -19.24 -60.53 -13.40
CA GLU A 195 -20.55 -61.09 -13.76
C GLU A 195 -20.61 -61.46 -15.25
N MET A 196 -20.05 -60.61 -16.12
CA MET A 196 -19.98 -60.86 -17.56
C MET A 196 -19.19 -62.15 -17.87
N LYS A 197 -18.02 -62.35 -17.26
CA LYS A 197 -17.22 -63.58 -17.44
C LYS A 197 -17.94 -64.82 -16.94
N GLU A 198 -18.65 -64.73 -15.83
CA GLU A 198 -19.45 -65.85 -15.33
C GLU A 198 -20.61 -66.18 -16.27
N ALA A 199 -21.28 -65.17 -16.82
CA ALA A 199 -22.36 -65.34 -17.77
C ALA A 199 -21.86 -65.99 -19.07
N GLU A 200 -20.72 -65.54 -19.60
CA GLU A 200 -20.06 -66.15 -20.77
C GLU A 200 -19.78 -67.64 -20.53
N SER A 201 -19.16 -67.98 -19.40
CA SER A 201 -18.87 -69.39 -19.06
C SER A 201 -20.16 -70.23 -18.93
N LYS A 202 -21.22 -69.68 -18.34
CA LYS A 202 -22.53 -70.36 -18.25
C LYS A 202 -23.13 -70.60 -19.63
N CYS A 203 -23.03 -69.64 -20.54
CA CYS A 203 -23.48 -69.78 -21.93
C CYS A 203 -22.71 -70.90 -22.65
N GLU A 204 -21.38 -70.90 -22.56
CA GLU A 204 -20.53 -71.95 -23.17
C GLU A 204 -20.92 -73.36 -22.68
N ILE A 205 -21.17 -73.51 -21.38
CA ILE A 205 -21.64 -74.78 -20.79
C ILE A 205 -23.00 -75.18 -21.36
N GLN A 206 -23.94 -74.25 -21.48
CA GLN A 206 -25.27 -74.51 -22.03
C GLN A 206 -25.21 -74.89 -23.51
N GLU A 207 -24.40 -74.20 -24.32
CA GLU A 207 -24.19 -74.53 -25.72
C GLU A 207 -23.59 -75.93 -25.90
N CYS A 208 -22.63 -76.31 -25.04
CA CYS A 208 -22.06 -77.66 -25.06
C CYS A 208 -23.12 -78.74 -24.73
N LYS A 209 -23.94 -78.49 -23.69
CA LYS A 209 -25.06 -79.39 -23.33
C LYS A 209 -26.07 -79.51 -24.46
N LEU A 210 -26.44 -78.38 -25.09
CA LEU A 210 -27.37 -78.36 -26.21
C LEU A 210 -26.83 -79.15 -27.41
N ARG A 211 -25.55 -78.96 -27.77
CA ARG A 211 -24.88 -79.73 -28.83
C ARG A 211 -24.87 -81.24 -28.54
N SER A 212 -24.56 -81.63 -27.30
CA SER A 212 -24.57 -83.04 -26.88
C SER A 212 -25.98 -83.64 -26.95
N ALA A 213 -26.99 -82.92 -26.47
CA ALA A 213 -28.39 -83.34 -26.53
C ALA A 213 -28.89 -83.48 -27.97
N ALA A 214 -28.52 -82.55 -28.86
CA ALA A 214 -28.84 -82.61 -30.29
C ALA A 214 -28.21 -83.84 -30.96
N ALA A 215 -26.94 -84.13 -30.68
CA ALA A 215 -26.27 -85.33 -31.20
C ALA A 215 -26.89 -86.64 -30.66
N ALA A 216 -27.31 -86.65 -29.40
CA ALA A 216 -28.02 -87.79 -28.80
C ALA A 216 -29.39 -88.01 -29.45
N LYS A 217 -30.14 -86.93 -29.72
CA LYS A 217 -31.42 -86.96 -30.44
C LYS A 217 -31.23 -87.56 -31.84
N MET A 218 -30.26 -87.07 -32.62
CA MET A 218 -29.96 -87.60 -33.96
C MET A 218 -29.69 -89.12 -33.93
N ARG A 219 -28.85 -89.59 -33.00
CA ARG A 219 -28.58 -91.03 -32.82
C ARG A 219 -29.82 -91.84 -32.41
N ALA A 220 -30.72 -91.26 -31.62
CA ALA A 220 -31.96 -91.92 -31.22
C ALA A 220 -32.96 -92.00 -32.38
N GLU A 221 -33.04 -90.95 -33.19
CA GLU A 221 -33.85 -90.89 -34.40
C GLU A 221 -33.38 -91.90 -35.45
N GLU A 222 -32.06 -92.01 -35.66
CA GLU A 222 -31.48 -93.01 -36.55
C GLU A 222 -31.79 -94.45 -36.09
N ARG A 223 -31.64 -94.73 -34.78
CA ARG A 223 -32.04 -96.03 -34.19
C ARG A 223 -33.51 -96.34 -34.38
N ARG A 224 -34.39 -95.35 -34.19
CA ARG A 224 -35.84 -95.49 -34.44
C ARG A 224 -36.08 -95.84 -35.91
N ASN A 225 -35.50 -95.08 -36.84
CA ASN A 225 -35.71 -95.28 -38.27
C ASN A 225 -35.23 -96.68 -38.70
N SER A 226 -34.06 -97.12 -38.23
CA SER A 226 -33.58 -98.48 -38.45
C SER A 226 -34.54 -99.54 -37.90
N SER A 227 -35.09 -99.34 -36.70
CA SER A 227 -36.08 -100.26 -36.11
C SER A 227 -37.38 -100.31 -36.91
N VAL A 228 -37.84 -99.17 -37.44
CA VAL A 228 -39.01 -99.09 -38.32
C VAL A 228 -38.76 -99.88 -39.61
N VAL A 229 -37.59 -99.72 -40.23
CA VAL A 229 -37.21 -100.49 -41.44
C VAL A 229 -37.21 -101.99 -41.14
N ALA A 230 -36.51 -102.44 -40.10
CA ALA A 230 -36.46 -103.85 -39.71
C ALA A 230 -37.86 -104.43 -39.41
N TRP A 231 -38.75 -103.65 -38.79
CA TRP A 231 -40.13 -104.05 -38.55
C TRP A 231 -40.93 -104.20 -39.85
N LEU A 232 -40.76 -103.28 -40.80
CA LEU A 232 -41.41 -103.36 -42.11
C LEU A 232 -40.92 -104.58 -42.91
N GLU A 233 -39.62 -104.85 -42.87
CA GLU A 233 -39.01 -106.06 -43.47
C GLU A 233 -39.60 -107.33 -42.86
N LEU A 234 -39.71 -107.40 -41.53
CA LEU A 234 -40.34 -108.53 -40.83
C LEU A 234 -41.81 -108.68 -41.24
N LYS A 235 -42.57 -107.58 -41.26
CA LYS A 235 -43.98 -107.59 -41.64
C LYS A 235 -44.18 -108.15 -43.04
N ALA A 236 -43.31 -107.77 -43.99
CA ALA A 236 -43.36 -108.24 -45.37
C ALA A 236 -43.15 -109.77 -45.53
N LEU A 237 -42.56 -110.46 -44.54
CA LEU A 237 -42.44 -111.93 -44.55
C LEU A 237 -43.76 -112.64 -44.22
N PHE A 238 -44.71 -111.93 -43.60
CA PHE A 238 -45.99 -112.48 -43.12
C PHE A 238 -47.21 -111.91 -43.84
N THR A 239 -47.00 -111.09 -44.88
CA THR A 239 -48.06 -110.52 -45.75
C THR A 239 -47.78 -110.86 -47.19
#